data_AF-A0AAJ0CBH0-F1
#
_entry.id   AF-A0AAJ0CBH0-F1
#
_cell.length_a   1.000
_cell.length_b   1.000
_cell.length_c   1.000
_cell.angle_alpha   90.00
_cell.angle_beta   90.00
_cell.angle_gamma   90.00
#
_symmetry.space_group_name_H-M   'P 1'
#
loop_
_entity.id
_entity.type
_entity.pdbx_description
1 polymer ?
#
loop_
_entity_poly.entity_id
_entity_poly.type
_entity_poly.pdbx_seq_one_letter_code
_entity_poly.pdbx_strand_id
1 'polypeptide(L)'
;MAAPQNNQVAAAGPIDNADVEDWKIRVNDVLARPSEVLNQTSPQDAGPWHAGLFSCFEPIDLCLITWCLPCVTFGKTHHRIRKDANLAGYEPINTSCLLFCGASCVGIPCVATAMQRADIRDKFHLEGNCLSDLAISCCCGCCTLVQQDKEVAYRQLNAAPKDQYQPQAGMAYPEQK
;
A
#
# COMPACT_ATOMS: atom_id res chain seq x y z
N MET A 1 -49.86 9.17 -6.65
CA MET A 1 -48.58 9.39 -7.36
C MET A 1 -47.49 9.39 -6.29
N ALA A 2 -46.74 8.31 -6.15
CA ALA A 2 -45.63 8.24 -5.20
C ALA A 2 -44.43 8.98 -5.80
N ALA A 3 -43.85 9.91 -5.04
CA ALA A 3 -42.63 10.61 -5.44
C ALA A 3 -41.47 9.61 -5.55
N PRO A 4 -40.53 9.79 -6.50
CA PRO A 4 -39.36 8.93 -6.57
C PRO A 4 -38.50 9.16 -5.33
N GLN A 5 -38.18 8.08 -4.61
CA GLN A 5 -37.18 8.11 -3.55
C GLN A 5 -35.81 8.35 -4.20
N ASN A 6 -35.34 9.58 -4.07
CA ASN A 6 -33.98 9.97 -4.41
C ASN A 6 -33.05 9.29 -3.41
N ASN A 7 -32.49 8.13 -3.79
CA ASN A 7 -31.50 7.41 -3.00
C ASN A 7 -30.16 8.16 -3.10
N GLN A 8 -30.07 9.35 -2.50
CA GLN A 8 -28.81 10.05 -2.33
C GLN A 8 -28.02 9.28 -1.27
N VAL A 9 -27.04 8.51 -1.73
CA VAL A 9 -25.95 8.05 -0.87
C VAL A 9 -25.29 9.31 -0.33
N ALA A 10 -25.64 9.69 0.90
CA ALA A 10 -24.97 10.77 1.60
C ALA A 10 -23.46 10.49 1.53
N ALA A 11 -22.67 11.47 1.09
CA ALA A 11 -21.23 11.36 1.07
C ALA A 11 -20.76 11.03 2.50
N ALA A 12 -20.39 9.77 2.73
CA ALA A 12 -19.80 9.34 3.98
C ALA A 12 -18.54 10.20 4.19
N GLY A 13 -18.35 10.73 5.39
CA GLY A 13 -17.18 11.54 5.70
C GLY A 13 -15.87 10.79 5.45
N PRO A 14 -14.71 11.46 5.58
CA PRO A 14 -13.40 10.86 5.27
C PRO A 14 -13.01 9.68 6.18
N ILE A 15 -13.79 9.41 7.24
CA ILE A 15 -13.55 8.34 8.21
C ILE A 15 -14.43 7.13 7.86
N ASP A 16 -13.75 6.05 7.48
CA ASP A 16 -14.29 4.71 7.34
C ASP A 16 -13.99 3.87 8.60
N ASN A 17 -15.04 3.36 9.25
CA ASN A 17 -14.93 2.55 10.46
C ASN A 17 -14.15 1.25 10.24
N ALA A 18 -14.19 0.66 9.03
CA ALA A 18 -13.44 -0.54 8.73
C ALA A 18 -11.93 -0.29 8.77
N ASP A 19 -11.48 0.85 8.22
CA ASP A 19 -10.08 1.27 8.29
C ASP A 19 -9.66 1.59 9.73
N VAL A 20 -10.56 2.21 10.53
CA VAL A 20 -10.29 2.49 11.95
C VAL A 20 -10.05 1.19 12.73
N GLU A 21 -10.92 0.19 12.55
CA GLU A 21 -10.76 -1.10 13.21
C GLU A 21 -9.50 -1.85 12.74
N ASP A 22 -9.20 -1.83 11.44
CA ASP A 22 -7.97 -2.42 10.89
C ASP A 22 -6.71 -1.80 11.51
N TRP A 23 -6.66 -0.47 11.61
CA TRP A 23 -5.57 0.24 12.29
C TRP A 23 -5.49 -0.10 13.78
N LYS A 24 -6.61 -0.15 14.48
CA LYS A 24 -6.65 -0.54 15.90
C LYS A 24 -6.10 -1.95 16.10
N ILE A 25 -6.49 -2.91 15.26
CA ILE A 25 -6.01 -4.29 15.33
C ILE A 25 -4.49 -4.33 15.17
N ARG A 26 -3.95 -3.67 14.13
CA ARG A 26 -2.49 -3.65 13.89
C ARG A 26 -1.72 -2.98 15.03
N VAL A 27 -2.21 -1.86 15.55
CA VAL A 27 -1.55 -1.18 16.68
C VAL A 27 -1.60 -2.06 17.93
N ASN A 28 -2.74 -2.66 18.25
CA ASN A 28 -2.89 -3.54 19.40
C ASN A 28 -1.99 -4.77 19.30
N ASP A 29 -1.85 -5.35 18.11
CA ASP A 29 -0.95 -6.48 17.87
C ASP A 29 0.51 -6.10 18.13
N VAL A 30 0.98 -4.96 17.61
CA VAL A 30 2.34 -4.46 17.88
C VAL A 30 2.56 -4.24 19.37
N LEU A 31 1.57 -3.70 20.09
CA LEU A 31 1.66 -3.46 21.52
C LEU A 31 1.56 -4.73 22.38
N ALA A 32 0.89 -5.77 21.89
CA ALA A 32 0.75 -7.05 22.60
C ALA A 32 2.05 -7.86 22.55
N ARG A 33 2.85 -7.72 21.49
CA ARG A 33 4.08 -8.51 21.26
C ARG A 33 5.24 -7.66 20.70
N PRO A 34 5.65 -6.57 21.39
CA PRO A 34 6.63 -5.62 20.86
C PRO A 34 8.01 -6.25 20.65
N SER A 35 8.45 -7.12 21.56
CA SER A 35 9.73 -7.83 21.46
C SER A 35 9.78 -8.76 20.25
N GLU A 36 8.68 -9.44 19.92
CA GLU A 36 8.62 -10.27 18.72
C GLU A 36 8.68 -9.42 17.46
N VAL A 37 7.87 -8.36 17.38
CA VAL A 37 7.84 -7.45 16.23
C VAL A 37 9.20 -6.81 15.97
N LEU A 38 9.90 -6.36 17.02
CA LEU A 38 11.22 -5.76 16.88
C LEU A 38 12.28 -6.74 16.35
N ASN A 39 12.15 -8.02 16.66
CA ASN A 39 13.09 -9.07 16.22
C ASN A 39 12.65 -9.76 14.91
N GLN A 40 11.50 -9.39 14.34
CA GLN A 40 11.02 -9.96 13.09
C GLN A 40 11.93 -9.57 11.91
N THR A 41 12.37 -10.60 11.21
CA THR A 41 13.12 -10.52 9.96
C THR A 41 12.40 -11.38 8.92
N SER A 42 12.39 -10.91 7.67
CA SER A 42 11.82 -11.66 6.55
C SER A 42 12.50 -13.04 6.39
N PRO A 43 11.76 -14.06 5.91
CA PRO A 43 12.31 -15.36 5.52
C PRO A 43 13.45 -15.25 4.49
N GLN A 44 14.27 -16.31 4.37
CA GLN A 44 15.41 -16.34 3.44
C GLN A 44 15.00 -16.36 1.96
N ASP A 45 13.78 -16.82 1.66
CA ASP A 45 13.18 -16.87 0.32
C ASP A 45 12.37 -15.60 -0.02
N ALA A 46 12.41 -14.57 0.84
CA ALA A 46 11.74 -13.30 0.58
C ALA A 46 12.32 -12.59 -0.65
N GLY A 47 11.43 -12.03 -1.47
CA GLY A 47 11.81 -11.35 -2.71
C GLY A 47 12.29 -9.91 -2.48
N PRO A 48 13.04 -9.33 -3.44
CA PRO A 48 13.45 -7.94 -3.36
C PRO A 48 12.27 -6.98 -3.62
N TRP A 49 12.45 -5.74 -3.19
CA TRP A 49 11.58 -4.61 -3.57
C TRP A 49 11.72 -4.30 -5.06
N HIS A 50 10.61 -3.98 -5.73
CA HIS A 50 10.61 -3.62 -7.15
C HIS A 50 11.34 -2.29 -7.42
N ALA A 51 11.07 -1.27 -6.60
CA ALA A 51 11.74 0.02 -6.70
C ALA A 51 12.82 0.17 -5.63
N GLY A 52 13.94 0.80 -5.96
CA GLY A 52 14.97 1.19 -4.98
C GLY A 52 14.49 2.30 -4.05
N LEU A 53 15.05 2.37 -2.83
CA LEU A 53 14.64 3.34 -1.80
C LEU A 53 14.82 4.79 -2.26
N PHE A 54 15.92 5.09 -2.94
CA PHE A 54 16.24 6.45 -3.42
C PHE A 54 15.75 6.72 -4.85
N SER A 55 14.97 5.82 -5.44
CA SER A 55 14.36 5.99 -6.76
C SER A 55 13.04 6.76 -6.70
N CYS A 56 12.93 7.73 -5.78
CA CYS A 56 11.68 8.47 -5.53
C CYS A 56 11.38 9.50 -6.62
N PHE A 57 12.38 10.03 -7.32
CA PHE A 57 12.23 11.01 -8.41
C PHE A 57 11.61 10.45 -9.70
N GLU A 58 11.26 9.17 -9.72
CA GLU A 58 10.63 8.51 -10.86
C GLU A 58 9.35 7.81 -10.40
N PRO A 59 8.14 8.35 -10.67
CA PRO A 59 7.88 9.65 -11.29
C PRO A 59 8.04 10.82 -10.30
N ILE A 60 8.53 11.97 -10.80
CA ILE A 60 8.81 13.16 -9.99
C ILE A 60 7.54 13.74 -9.35
N ASP A 61 6.40 13.64 -10.02
CA ASP A 61 5.12 14.15 -9.51
C ASP A 61 4.71 13.44 -8.20
N LEU A 62 4.94 12.13 -8.13
CA LEU A 62 4.70 11.36 -6.91
C LEU A 62 5.64 11.83 -5.81
N CYS A 63 6.92 12.03 -6.10
CA CYS A 63 7.88 12.57 -5.13
C CYS A 63 7.44 13.93 -4.57
N LEU A 64 6.97 14.84 -5.43
CA LEU A 64 6.54 16.18 -5.02
C LEU A 64 5.27 16.13 -4.17
N ILE A 65 4.29 15.31 -4.55
CA ILE A 65 3.07 15.11 -3.76
C ILE A 65 3.42 14.48 -2.41
N THR A 66 4.28 13.46 -2.37
CA THR A 66 4.69 12.83 -1.10
C THR A 66 5.50 13.76 -0.22
N TRP A 67 6.31 14.65 -0.80
CA TRP A 67 7.05 15.66 -0.04
C TRP A 67 6.13 16.71 0.58
N CYS A 68 5.18 17.25 -0.19
CA CYS A 68 4.27 18.28 0.27
C CYS A 68 3.15 17.73 1.16
N LEU A 69 2.64 16.54 0.85
CA LEU A 69 1.47 15.90 1.45
C LEU A 69 1.73 14.40 1.66
N PRO A 70 2.66 14.02 2.56
CA PRO A 70 3.03 12.62 2.78
C PRO A 70 1.83 11.76 3.23
N CYS A 71 0.91 12.35 4.00
CA CYS A 71 -0.32 11.70 4.46
C CYS A 71 -1.22 11.21 3.31
N VAL A 72 -1.30 11.96 2.21
CA VAL A 72 -2.10 11.59 1.04
C VAL A 72 -1.49 10.36 0.37
N THR A 73 -0.16 10.33 0.21
CA THR A 73 0.54 9.17 -0.36
C THR A 73 0.41 7.95 0.55
N PHE A 74 0.55 8.15 1.86
CA PHE A 74 0.34 7.09 2.84
C PHE A 74 -1.07 6.49 2.74
N GLY A 75 -2.10 7.34 2.76
CA GLY A 75 -3.50 6.92 2.65
C GLY A 75 -3.85 6.30 1.31
N LYS A 76 -3.22 6.75 0.22
CA LYS A 76 -3.33 6.16 -1.13
C LYS A 76 -2.80 4.74 -1.16
N THR A 77 -1.58 4.54 -0.64
CA THR A 77 -0.96 3.22 -0.54
C THR A 77 -1.82 2.27 0.29
N HIS A 78 -2.35 2.74 1.43
CA HIS A 78 -3.27 1.97 2.26
C HIS A 78 -4.55 1.55 1.51
N HIS A 79 -5.15 2.49 0.77
CA HIS A 79 -6.36 2.20 -0.02
C HIS A 79 -6.10 1.13 -1.07
N ARG A 80 -4.98 1.22 -1.78
CA ARG A 80 -4.58 0.20 -2.76
C ARG A 80 -4.44 -1.17 -2.12
N ILE A 81 -3.66 -1.26 -1.05
CA ILE A 81 -3.35 -2.55 -0.44
C ILE A 81 -4.58 -3.20 0.21
N ARG A 82 -5.52 -2.45 0.79
CA ARG A 82 -6.67 -3.01 1.53
C ARG A 82 -8.01 -3.02 0.79
N LYS A 83 -8.25 -2.07 -0.12
CA LYS A 83 -9.57 -1.88 -0.74
C LYS A 83 -9.56 -2.18 -2.22
N ASP A 84 -8.87 -1.36 -3.01
CA ASP A 84 -8.89 -1.48 -4.47
C ASP A 84 -7.60 -1.00 -5.11
N ALA A 85 -6.98 -1.87 -5.90
CA ALA A 85 -5.71 -1.62 -6.59
C ALA A 85 -5.79 -0.46 -7.60
N ASN A 86 -6.96 -0.29 -8.22
CA ASN A 86 -7.23 0.74 -9.22
C ASN A 86 -7.73 2.06 -8.59
N LEU A 87 -7.70 2.17 -7.26
CA LEU A 87 -8.18 3.34 -6.50
C LEU A 87 -9.68 3.62 -6.68
N ALA A 88 -10.50 2.61 -6.96
CA ALA A 88 -11.95 2.78 -6.97
C ALA A 88 -12.44 3.23 -5.57
N GLY A 89 -13.20 4.34 -5.54
CA GLY A 89 -13.69 4.94 -4.29
C GLY A 89 -12.62 5.54 -3.39
N TYR A 90 -11.41 5.79 -3.91
CA TYR A 90 -10.34 6.47 -3.17
C TYR A 90 -10.61 7.97 -3.06
N GLU A 91 -10.52 8.49 -1.84
CA GLU A 91 -10.48 9.91 -1.55
C GLU A 91 -9.10 10.31 -0.98
N PRO A 92 -8.50 11.44 -1.41
CA PRO A 92 -7.19 11.89 -0.93
C PRO A 92 -7.11 12.06 0.58
N ILE A 93 -8.18 12.58 1.18
CA ILE A 93 -8.35 12.67 2.63
C ILE A 93 -9.23 11.49 3.05
N ASN A 94 -8.59 10.43 3.53
CA ASN A 94 -9.24 9.24 4.08
C ASN A 94 -8.77 8.94 5.50
N THR A 95 -9.31 7.89 6.14
CA THR A 95 -8.95 7.47 7.50
C THR A 95 -7.43 7.37 7.69
N SER A 96 -6.73 6.70 6.77
CA SER A 96 -5.28 6.49 6.86
C SER A 96 -4.50 7.78 6.67
N CYS A 97 -4.96 8.69 5.80
CA CYS A 97 -4.39 10.04 5.66
C CYS A 97 -4.53 10.82 6.98
N LEU A 98 -5.71 10.81 7.61
CA LEU A 98 -5.95 11.50 8.87
C LEU A 98 -5.16 10.87 10.03
N LEU A 99 -5.02 9.55 10.06
CA LEU A 99 -4.17 8.83 11.02
C LEU A 99 -2.70 9.26 10.87
N PHE A 100 -2.19 9.33 9.65
CA PHE A 100 -0.82 9.79 9.40
C PHE A 100 -0.61 11.25 9.83
N CYS A 101 -1.58 12.13 9.54
CA CYS A 101 -1.56 13.51 10.03
C CYS A 101 -1.51 13.54 11.57
N GLY A 102 -2.35 12.76 12.26
CA GLY A 102 -2.35 12.66 13.71
C GLY A 102 -1.02 12.13 14.27
N ALA A 103 -0.47 11.08 13.68
CA ALA A 103 0.85 10.54 14.02
C ALA A 103 1.97 11.57 13.80
N SER A 104 1.87 12.39 12.75
CA SER A 104 2.79 13.51 12.49
C SER A 104 2.70 14.58 13.58
N CYS A 105 1.48 14.93 14.01
CA CYS A 105 1.26 15.93 15.06
C CYS A 105 1.85 15.52 16.42
N VAL A 106 1.93 14.21 16.70
CA VAL A 106 2.52 13.68 17.95
C VAL A 106 3.96 13.18 17.77
N GLY A 107 4.60 13.50 16.64
CA GLY A 107 6.04 13.26 16.42
C GLY A 107 6.44 11.82 16.11
N ILE A 108 5.48 10.96 15.73
CA ILE A 108 5.72 9.53 15.40
C ILE A 108 5.30 9.11 13.98
N PRO A 109 5.43 9.96 12.93
CA PRO A 109 5.01 9.56 11.59
C PRO A 109 5.80 8.36 11.06
N CYS A 110 7.07 8.20 11.48
CA CYS A 110 7.87 7.07 11.03
C CYS A 110 7.41 5.72 11.60
N VAL A 111 6.72 5.69 12.74
CA VAL A 111 6.09 4.46 13.25
C VAL A 111 4.95 4.04 12.33
N ALA A 112 4.07 4.98 11.95
CA ALA A 112 2.97 4.70 11.01
C ALA A 112 3.51 4.22 9.66
N THR A 113 4.53 4.89 9.10
CA THR A 113 5.19 4.47 7.85
C THR A 113 5.81 3.08 7.98
N ALA A 114 6.50 2.78 9.07
CA ALA A 114 7.15 1.49 9.30
C ALA A 114 6.14 0.36 9.44
N MET A 115 5.03 0.60 10.16
CA MET A 115 3.93 -0.37 10.27
C MET A 115 3.32 -0.70 8.90
N GLN A 116 3.06 0.32 8.08
CA GLN A 116 2.57 0.09 6.71
C GLN A 116 3.61 -0.63 5.85
N ARG A 117 4.89 -0.34 6.04
CA ARG A 117 5.97 -1.03 5.34
C ARG A 117 6.01 -2.51 5.68
N ALA A 118 5.94 -2.85 6.97
CA ALA A 118 5.92 -4.22 7.44
C ALA A 118 4.72 -4.98 6.85
N ASP A 119 3.54 -4.36 6.82
CA ASP A 119 2.34 -4.93 6.19
C ASP A 119 2.54 -5.24 4.70
N ILE A 120 3.17 -4.32 3.96
CA ILE A 120 3.51 -4.53 2.54
C ILE A 120 4.51 -5.69 2.38
N ARG A 121 5.51 -5.79 3.26
CA ARG A 121 6.49 -6.89 3.23
C ARG A 121 5.82 -8.23 3.49
N ASP A 122 4.98 -8.30 4.50
CA ASP A 122 4.29 -9.52 4.88
C ASP A 122 3.32 -9.97 3.77
N LYS A 123 2.58 -9.03 3.17
CA LYS A 123 1.63 -9.32 2.09
C LYS A 123 2.28 -9.82 0.80
N PHE A 124 3.45 -9.27 0.44
CA PHE A 124 4.11 -9.58 -0.83
C PHE A 124 5.38 -10.45 -0.67
N HIS A 125 5.62 -10.98 0.52
CA HIS A 125 6.79 -11.77 0.88
C HIS A 125 8.11 -11.07 0.50
N LEU A 126 8.31 -9.85 1.02
CA LEU A 126 9.48 -9.02 0.72
C LEU A 126 10.55 -9.04 1.81
N GLU A 127 11.79 -8.85 1.38
CA GLU A 127 12.93 -8.73 2.27
C GLU A 127 12.84 -7.48 3.18
N GLY A 128 13.28 -7.65 4.44
CA GLY A 128 13.41 -6.57 5.40
C GLY A 128 13.25 -7.02 6.85
N ASN A 129 13.36 -6.06 7.76
CA ASN A 129 13.13 -6.27 9.19
C ASN A 129 12.58 -5.00 9.84
N CYS A 130 11.98 -5.14 11.02
CA CYS A 130 11.33 -4.02 11.72
C CYS A 130 12.27 -2.82 11.97
N LEU A 131 13.51 -3.07 12.39
CA LEU A 131 14.47 -2.00 12.70
C LEU A 131 14.87 -1.22 11.44
N SER A 132 15.09 -1.91 10.33
CA SER A 132 15.39 -1.29 9.04
C SER A 132 14.20 -0.47 8.54
N ASP A 133 12.97 -0.97 8.67
CA ASP A 133 11.77 -0.26 8.28
C ASP A 133 11.60 1.02 9.09
N LEU A 134 11.85 0.98 10.40
CA LEU A 134 11.80 2.15 11.28
C LEU A 134 12.91 3.15 10.90
N ALA A 135 14.15 2.68 10.75
CA ALA A 135 15.29 3.54 10.44
C ALA A 135 15.10 4.31 9.13
N ILE A 136 14.70 3.63 8.05
CA ILE A 136 14.49 4.30 6.75
C ILE A 136 13.24 5.19 6.78
N SER A 137 12.21 4.81 7.53
CA SER A 137 11.00 5.63 7.69
C SER A 137 11.30 6.94 8.41
N CYS A 138 12.20 6.93 9.39
CA CYS A 138 12.59 8.15 10.11
C CYS A 138 13.64 8.97 9.33
N CYS A 139 14.59 8.33 8.62
CA CYS A 139 15.67 9.04 7.90
C CYS A 139 15.30 9.51 6.48
N CYS A 140 14.42 8.79 5.77
CA CYS A 140 14.03 9.08 4.38
C CYS A 140 12.52 8.81 4.22
N GLY A 141 11.69 9.48 5.03
CA GLY A 141 10.24 9.23 5.06
C GLY A 141 9.55 9.39 3.69
N CYS A 142 9.89 10.44 2.95
CA CYS A 142 9.36 10.66 1.59
C CYS A 142 9.72 9.50 0.65
N CYS A 143 11.00 9.14 0.59
CA CYS A 143 11.53 8.07 -0.26
C CYS A 143 10.88 6.72 0.07
N THR A 144 10.71 6.46 1.37
CA THR A 144 10.06 5.24 1.88
C THR A 144 8.59 5.18 1.46
N LEU A 145 7.84 6.28 1.60
CA LEU A 145 6.43 6.35 1.18
C LEU A 145 6.27 6.19 -0.34
N VAL A 146 7.15 6.81 -1.14
CA VAL A 146 7.15 6.62 -2.60
C VAL A 146 7.47 5.18 -2.97
N GLN A 147 8.48 4.56 -2.35
CA GLN A 147 8.82 3.16 -2.59
C GLN A 147 7.63 2.25 -2.29
N GLN A 148 6.92 2.47 -1.17
CA GLN A 148 5.72 1.73 -0.81
C GLN A 148 4.59 1.89 -1.85
N ASP A 149 4.27 3.12 -2.28
CA ASP A 149 3.21 3.37 -3.28
C ASP A 149 3.54 2.67 -4.61
N LYS A 150 4.80 2.76 -5.05
CA LYS A 150 5.29 2.09 -6.27
C LYS A 150 5.21 0.57 -6.15
N GLU A 151 5.61 0.01 -5.01
CA GLU A 151 5.58 -1.44 -4.78
C GLU A 151 4.15 -1.99 -4.87
N VAL A 152 3.23 -1.36 -4.13
CA VAL A 152 1.84 -1.79 -4.07
C VAL A 152 1.18 -1.64 -5.45
N ALA A 153 1.39 -0.51 -6.12
CA ALA A 153 0.88 -0.30 -7.47
C ALA A 153 1.43 -1.34 -8.45
N TYR A 154 2.74 -1.57 -8.46
CA TYR A 154 3.37 -2.55 -9.36
C TYR A 154 2.79 -3.94 -9.13
N ARG A 155 2.75 -4.41 -7.88
CA ARG A 155 2.33 -5.80 -7.59
C ARG A 155 0.86 -6.02 -7.78
N GLN A 156 0.00 -5.09 -7.36
CA GLN A 156 -1.44 -5.32 -7.47
C GLN A 156 -1.95 -5.18 -8.91
N LEU A 157 -1.38 -4.25 -9.68
CA LEU A 157 -1.77 -4.09 -11.09
C LEU A 157 -1.19 -5.22 -11.96
N ASN A 158 0.01 -5.72 -11.65
CA ASN A 158 0.61 -6.85 -12.37
C ASN A 158 0.18 -8.23 -11.84
N ALA A 159 -0.55 -8.30 -10.72
CA ALA A 159 -1.20 -9.51 -10.22
C ALA A 159 -2.56 -9.78 -10.87
N ALA A 160 -3.03 -8.90 -11.78
CA ALA A 160 -4.12 -9.25 -12.69
C ALA A 160 -3.78 -10.56 -13.43
N PRO A 161 -4.75 -11.48 -13.60
CA PRO A 161 -4.47 -12.86 -13.98
C PRO A 161 -3.61 -12.89 -15.24
N LYS A 162 -2.42 -13.50 -15.12
CA LYS A 162 -1.68 -14.02 -16.26
C LYS A 162 -2.50 -15.19 -16.81
N ASP A 163 -3.52 -14.90 -17.61
CA ASP A 163 -4.10 -15.91 -18.46
C ASP A 163 -2.95 -16.57 -19.23
N GLN A 164 -2.91 -17.88 -19.11
CA GLN A 164 -1.87 -18.76 -19.59
C GLN A 164 -1.49 -18.39 -21.02
N TYR A 165 -0.22 -18.08 -21.27
CA TYR A 165 0.33 -18.25 -22.61
C TYR A 165 0.21 -19.73 -22.96
N GLN A 166 -0.84 -20.10 -23.69
CA GLN A 166 -0.91 -21.37 -24.40
C GLN A 166 -0.12 -21.20 -25.70
N PRO A 167 0.98 -21.93 -25.93
CA PRO A 167 1.57 -21.97 -27.26
C PRO A 167 0.53 -22.55 -28.22
N GLN A 168 0.21 -21.81 -29.29
CA GLN A 168 -0.71 -22.27 -30.33
C GLN A 168 -0.23 -23.61 -30.90
N ALA A 169 -1.09 -24.64 -30.82
CA ALA A 169 -0.86 -25.92 -31.47
C ALA A 169 -0.69 -25.70 -32.98
N GLY A 170 0.37 -26.31 -33.53
CA GLY A 170 0.82 -26.12 -34.90
C GLY A 170 -0.29 -26.27 -35.94
N MET A 171 -0.42 -25.24 -36.78
CA MET A 171 -1.22 -25.23 -37.99
C MET A 171 -0.67 -26.28 -38.98
N ALA A 172 -1.36 -27.41 -39.10
CA ALA A 172 -1.09 -28.39 -40.16
C ALA A 172 -1.64 -27.86 -41.49
N TYR A 173 -0.78 -27.73 -42.49
CA TYR A 173 -1.17 -27.38 -43.85
C TYR A 173 -1.72 -28.63 -44.56
N PRO A 174 -2.87 -28.56 -45.25
CA PRO A 174 -3.34 -29.69 -46.05
C PRO A 174 -2.42 -29.89 -47.27
N GLU A 175 -1.99 -31.13 -47.47
CA GLU A 175 -1.26 -31.56 -48.66
C GLU A 175 -2.13 -31.34 -49.91
N GLN A 176 -1.64 -30.52 -50.84
CA GLN A 176 -2.27 -30.33 -52.14
C GLN A 176 -1.95 -31.54 -53.03
N LYS A 177 -3.01 -32.17 -53.54
CA LYS A 177 -2.99 -33.33 -54.43
C LYS A 177 -2.67 -32.94 -55.86
#